data_AF-A0ABD1BKL8-F1
#
_entry.id   AF-A0ABD1BKL8-F1
#
_cell.length_a   1.000
_cell.length_b   1.000
_cell.length_c   1.000
_cell.angle_alpha   90.00
_cell.angle_beta   90.00
_cell.angle_gamma   90.00
#
_symmetry.space_group_name_H-M   'P 1'
#
loop_
_entity.id
_entity.type
_entity.pdbx_description
1 polymer ?
#
loop_
_entity_poly.entity_id
_entity_poly.type
_entity_poly.pdbx_seq_one_letter_code
_entity_poly.pdbx_strand_id
1 'polypeptide(L)'
;MKGLEMDKGGSKKMKTKVLELPKKIKKVLKDIWKVGKDDPRRVKLSLKIGVSLTLVSLLYLMEPLFKGIGNSAIWAVMTVVVVLEFSAGATLCKGLNRGLGTLIAGSLAFFIEFVANDSGKIFRAIFIGAAVFIIGALITYLRFVPYIKKNYDYGMLIFLLTFNLITVSSYRVDTVIKIAHERFYTIAMGVGICLCMSLLFFPIWSGEDLHKTTVAKLQGLSCSIEACVNEYFEEEEKDAETSDLSEDTIYNGYKAVLDSKSTDEALAMYASWEPRHTRHCDRFPGKHYVKVGSVLRQFGYTVVALHGCLKTEIQTPRSLQRSLRKTSRRNLQERRSTAASSERKILRQQLSKIVVMTSLEFSEALPFAAFASLLVEMVARLDNVIEEVEELGTIACFKEYDSNVDRTDVEVRVEKPGNLVVGVE
;
A
#
# COMPACT_ATOMS: atom_id res chain seq x y z
N MET A 1 -34.61 69.78 48.66
CA MET A 1 -34.68 68.30 48.73
C MET A 1 -33.87 67.77 47.54
N LYS A 2 -32.80 67.02 47.81
CA LYS A 2 -31.68 66.75 46.88
C LYS A 2 -32.14 66.02 45.60
N GLY A 3 -31.75 66.59 44.46
CA GLY A 3 -31.97 66.03 43.13
C GLY A 3 -30.82 65.14 42.65
N LEU A 4 -31.23 64.18 41.81
CA LEU A 4 -30.54 63.49 40.73
C LEU A 4 -29.14 63.98 40.30
N GLU A 5 -28.19 63.04 40.24
CA GLU A 5 -27.31 62.83 39.08
C GLU A 5 -27.04 61.33 38.90
N MET A 6 -26.99 60.90 37.64
CA MET A 6 -26.82 59.52 37.19
C MET A 6 -25.35 59.12 36.98
N ASP A 7 -25.10 57.84 37.26
CA ASP A 7 -24.24 56.85 36.60
C ASP A 7 -22.83 57.23 36.06
N LYS A 8 -21.82 56.52 36.60
CA LYS A 8 -20.66 56.07 35.82
C LYS A 8 -20.37 54.60 36.14
N GLY A 9 -20.66 53.76 35.15
CA GLY A 9 -20.48 52.32 35.18
C GLY A 9 -19.03 51.87 35.41
N GLY A 10 -18.89 50.87 36.29
CA GLY A 10 -17.72 50.02 36.40
C GLY A 10 -17.96 48.70 35.69
N SER A 11 -17.60 48.64 34.40
CA SER A 11 -17.58 47.42 33.59
C SER A 11 -16.63 46.38 34.19
N LYS A 12 -17.15 45.44 35.00
CA LYS A 12 -16.43 44.21 35.37
C LYS A 12 -16.27 43.34 34.11
N LYS A 13 -15.10 43.42 33.49
CA LYS A 13 -14.66 42.49 32.43
C LYS A 13 -14.73 41.07 32.96
N MET A 14 -15.76 40.32 32.57
CA MET A 14 -15.81 38.88 32.71
C MET A 14 -14.79 38.29 31.74
N LYS A 15 -13.55 38.09 32.20
CA LYS A 15 -12.54 37.34 31.46
C LYS A 15 -12.98 35.88 31.45
N THR A 16 -13.51 35.43 30.32
CA THR A 16 -13.72 34.02 30.00
C THR A 16 -12.39 33.29 30.19
N LYS A 17 -12.28 32.46 31.23
CA LYS A 17 -11.15 31.55 31.38
C LYS A 17 -11.27 30.52 30.25
N VAL A 18 -10.54 30.75 29.16
CA VAL A 18 -10.31 29.75 28.14
C VAL A 18 -9.60 28.59 28.85
N LEU A 19 -10.30 27.47 28.98
CA LEU A 19 -9.78 26.24 29.57
C LEU A 19 -8.61 25.77 28.69
N GLU A 20 -7.38 26.08 29.09
CA GLU A 20 -6.20 25.66 28.34
C GLU A 20 -6.08 24.13 28.40
N LEU A 21 -6.35 23.49 27.26
CA LEU A 21 -6.13 22.05 27.08
C LEU A 21 -4.67 21.70 27.44
N PRO A 22 -4.44 20.64 28.25
CA PRO A 22 -3.10 20.26 28.66
C PRO A 22 -2.20 20.00 27.44
N LYS A 23 -0.92 20.36 27.55
CA LYS A 23 0.06 20.30 26.45
C LYS A 23 0.09 18.95 25.71
N LYS A 24 -0.13 17.85 26.44
CA LYS A 24 -0.24 16.48 25.88
C LYS A 24 -1.43 16.35 24.92
N ILE A 25 -2.60 16.88 25.26
CA ILE A 25 -3.80 16.82 24.42
C ILE A 25 -3.62 17.70 23.18
N LYS A 26 -3.00 18.89 23.32
CA LYS A 26 -2.65 19.73 22.16
C LYS A 26 -1.70 19.03 21.20
N LYS A 27 -0.71 18.28 21.71
CA LYS A 27 0.20 17.47 20.87
C LYS A 27 -0.57 16.37 20.13
N VAL A 28 -1.38 15.59 20.83
CA VAL A 28 -2.22 14.54 20.22
C VAL A 28 -3.16 15.11 19.15
N LEU A 29 -3.81 16.24 19.41
CA LEU A 29 -4.67 16.91 18.43
C LEU A 29 -3.87 17.38 17.20
N LYS A 30 -2.65 17.89 17.40
CA LYS A 30 -1.77 18.29 16.31
C LYS A 30 -1.34 17.08 15.47
N ASP A 31 -1.04 15.97 16.11
CA ASP A 31 -0.66 14.72 15.44
C ASP A 31 -1.86 14.14 14.66
N ILE A 32 -3.06 14.12 15.24
CA ILE A 32 -4.31 13.72 14.55
C ILE A 32 -4.59 14.62 13.35
N TRP A 33 -4.44 15.94 13.52
CA TRP A 33 -4.62 16.90 12.44
C TRP A 33 -3.60 16.69 11.33
N LYS A 34 -2.34 16.39 11.69
CA LYS A 34 -1.27 16.06 10.75
C LYS A 34 -1.65 14.82 9.92
N VAL A 35 -2.11 13.74 10.56
CA VAL A 35 -2.55 12.51 9.86
C VAL A 35 -3.65 12.78 8.83
N GLY A 36 -4.65 13.61 9.17
CA GLY A 36 -5.72 13.95 8.24
C GLY A 36 -5.29 14.89 7.11
N LYS A 37 -4.29 15.74 7.36
CA LYS A 37 -3.72 16.67 6.37
C LYS A 37 -2.80 15.95 5.38
N ASP A 38 -2.00 15.00 5.87
CA ASP A 38 -1.01 14.28 5.07
C ASP A 38 -1.68 13.27 4.12
N ASP A 39 -2.76 12.60 4.57
CA ASP A 39 -3.52 11.69 3.71
C ASP A 39 -5.05 11.97 3.79
N PRO A 40 -5.57 12.86 2.94
CA PRO A 40 -7.00 13.22 2.95
C PRO A 40 -7.91 12.03 2.64
N ARG A 41 -7.38 10.95 2.08
CA ARG A 41 -8.14 9.72 1.83
C ARG A 41 -8.51 9.01 3.13
N ARG A 42 -7.69 9.10 4.18
CA ARG A 42 -8.00 8.57 5.52
C ARG A 42 -9.20 9.29 6.15
N VAL A 43 -9.29 10.61 5.93
CA VAL A 43 -10.45 11.41 6.36
C VAL A 43 -11.71 10.93 5.64
N LYS A 44 -11.64 10.75 4.30
CA LYS A 44 -12.76 10.21 3.52
C LYS A 44 -13.20 8.84 4.03
N LEU A 45 -12.27 7.92 4.29
CA LEU A 45 -12.60 6.60 4.86
C LEU A 45 -13.26 6.73 6.24
N SER A 46 -12.70 7.53 7.14
CA SER A 46 -13.26 7.70 8.49
C SER A 46 -14.70 8.22 8.46
N LEU A 47 -14.99 9.14 7.52
CA LEU A 47 -16.34 9.64 7.27
C LEU A 47 -17.25 8.53 6.73
N LYS A 48 -16.78 7.72 5.77
CA LYS A 48 -17.54 6.56 5.26
C LYS A 48 -17.91 5.58 6.36
N ILE A 49 -16.96 5.22 7.23
CA ILE A 49 -17.21 4.32 8.37
C ILE A 49 -18.28 4.92 9.27
N GLY A 50 -18.13 6.19 9.66
CA GLY A 50 -19.11 6.89 10.51
C GLY A 50 -20.51 6.89 9.90
N VAL A 51 -20.63 7.30 8.64
CA VAL A 51 -21.93 7.33 7.92
C VAL A 51 -22.53 5.93 7.81
N SER A 52 -21.72 4.90 7.51
CA SER A 52 -22.17 3.51 7.38
C SER A 52 -22.72 2.97 8.71
N LEU A 53 -22.03 3.26 9.82
CA LEU A 53 -22.48 2.90 11.16
C LEU A 53 -23.79 3.60 11.52
N THR A 54 -23.88 4.92 11.26
CA THR A 54 -25.12 5.66 11.51
C THR A 54 -26.28 5.13 10.66
N LEU A 55 -26.03 4.74 9.41
CA LEU A 55 -27.06 4.20 8.53
C LEU A 55 -27.55 2.84 9.02
N VAL A 56 -26.64 1.93 9.41
CA VAL A 56 -27.03 0.64 10.01
C VAL A 56 -27.81 0.83 11.30
N SER A 57 -27.37 1.73 12.19
CA SER A 57 -28.07 2.04 13.43
C SER A 57 -29.45 2.65 13.18
N LEU A 58 -29.59 3.54 12.18
CA LEU A 58 -30.86 4.16 11.84
C LEU A 58 -31.84 3.14 11.22
N LEU A 59 -31.35 2.24 10.36
CA LEU A 59 -32.15 1.15 9.81
C LEU A 59 -32.67 0.21 10.90
N TYR A 60 -31.91 0.03 11.98
CA TYR A 60 -32.35 -0.75 13.14
C TYR A 60 -33.46 -0.05 13.94
N LEU A 61 -33.43 1.27 14.04
CA LEU A 61 -34.46 2.05 14.75
C LEU A 61 -35.78 2.14 13.96
N MET A 62 -35.76 1.88 12.64
CA MET A 62 -36.96 1.88 11.80
C MET A 62 -37.76 0.57 11.99
N GLU A 63 -38.77 0.64 12.86
CA GLU A 63 -39.66 -0.45 13.28
C GLU A 63 -40.28 -1.34 12.16
N PRO A 64 -40.68 -0.84 10.97
CA PRO A 64 -41.26 -1.70 9.92
C PRO A 64 -40.23 -2.59 9.21
N LEU A 65 -38.93 -2.28 9.24
CA LEU A 65 -37.88 -3.07 8.58
C LEU A 65 -37.35 -4.22 9.46
N PHE A 66 -37.65 -4.20 10.77
CA PHE A 66 -36.99 -5.06 11.77
C PHE A 66 -37.93 -5.91 12.64
N LYS A 67 -39.22 -6.04 12.28
CA LYS A 67 -40.12 -7.04 12.90
C LYS A 67 -39.54 -8.46 12.70
N GLY A 68 -38.81 -8.95 13.70
CA GLY A 68 -38.24 -10.30 13.74
C GLY A 68 -36.70 -10.39 13.80
N ILE A 69 -35.96 -9.29 13.65
CA ILE A 69 -34.48 -9.33 13.51
C ILE A 69 -33.76 -8.69 14.72
N GLY A 70 -34.49 -8.13 15.69
CA GLY A 70 -33.98 -7.33 16.82
C GLY A 70 -32.72 -7.87 17.52
N ASN A 71 -32.70 -9.17 17.83
CA ASN A 71 -31.58 -9.82 18.55
C ASN A 71 -30.31 -10.00 17.70
N SER A 72 -30.41 -9.88 16.37
CA SER A 72 -29.33 -10.14 15.42
C SER A 72 -28.62 -8.87 14.92
N ALA A 73 -29.05 -7.69 15.37
CA ALA A 73 -28.52 -6.39 14.90
C ALA A 73 -27.04 -6.15 15.19
N ILE A 74 -26.51 -6.75 16.27
CA ILE A 74 -25.07 -6.71 16.59
C ILE A 74 -24.23 -7.21 15.41
N TRP A 75 -24.72 -8.21 14.66
CA TRP A 75 -24.00 -8.77 13.51
C TRP A 75 -23.90 -7.81 12.34
N ALA A 76 -24.92 -6.97 12.11
CA ALA A 76 -24.88 -5.96 11.06
C ALA A 76 -23.84 -4.87 11.38
N VAL A 77 -23.84 -4.35 12.61
CA VAL A 77 -22.86 -3.35 13.07
C VAL A 77 -21.44 -3.92 13.02
N MET A 78 -21.24 -5.13 13.56
CA MET A 78 -19.94 -5.83 13.50
C MET A 78 -19.50 -6.13 12.05
N THR A 79 -20.44 -6.27 11.12
CA THR A 79 -20.12 -6.45 9.70
C THR A 79 -19.56 -5.16 9.14
N VAL A 80 -20.21 -4.01 9.38
CA VAL A 80 -19.69 -2.72 8.90
C VAL A 80 -18.28 -2.44 9.40
N VAL A 81 -18.03 -2.64 10.69
CA VAL A 81 -16.72 -2.38 11.30
C VAL A 81 -15.61 -3.25 10.69
N VAL A 82 -15.92 -4.51 10.36
CA VAL A 82 -14.89 -5.48 9.95
C VAL A 82 -14.77 -5.60 8.42
N VAL A 83 -15.82 -5.29 7.66
CA VAL A 83 -15.86 -5.43 6.20
C VAL A 83 -15.49 -4.12 5.49
N LEU A 84 -15.86 -2.96 6.05
CA LEU A 84 -15.58 -1.70 5.38
C LEU A 84 -14.07 -1.41 5.43
N GLU A 85 -13.47 -1.36 4.25
CA GLU A 85 -12.05 -1.14 4.05
C GLU A 85 -11.78 0.13 3.26
N PHE A 86 -10.50 0.49 3.16
CA PHE A 86 -10.07 1.69 2.46
C PHE A 86 -10.45 1.70 0.97
N SER A 87 -10.35 0.56 0.29
CA SER A 87 -10.71 0.43 -1.13
C SER A 87 -12.02 -0.33 -1.36
N ALA A 88 -12.63 -0.08 -2.51
CA ALA A 88 -13.82 -0.79 -2.95
C ALA A 88 -13.55 -2.29 -3.13
N GLY A 89 -12.44 -2.65 -3.78
CA GLY A 89 -12.05 -4.04 -4.00
C GLY A 89 -11.82 -4.81 -2.70
N ALA A 90 -11.16 -4.20 -1.71
CA ALA A 90 -10.94 -4.81 -0.41
C ALA A 90 -12.26 -5.03 0.35
N THR A 91 -13.15 -4.04 0.33
CA THR A 91 -14.50 -4.14 0.92
C THR A 91 -15.30 -5.28 0.28
N LEU A 92 -15.27 -5.38 -1.04
CA LEU A 92 -16.00 -6.40 -1.79
C LEU A 92 -15.44 -7.81 -1.53
N CYS A 93 -14.13 -7.96 -1.56
CA CYS A 93 -13.46 -9.22 -1.23
C CYS A 93 -13.78 -9.68 0.21
N LYS A 94 -13.65 -8.81 1.21
CA LYS A 94 -13.98 -9.14 2.61
C LYS A 94 -15.48 -9.41 2.79
N GLY A 95 -16.34 -8.63 2.15
CA GLY A 95 -17.79 -8.80 2.22
C GLY A 95 -18.24 -10.15 1.68
N LEU A 96 -17.74 -10.55 0.51
CA LEU A 96 -18.02 -11.86 -0.08
C LEU A 96 -17.43 -13.00 0.74
N ASN A 97 -16.18 -12.88 1.21
CA ASN A 97 -15.57 -13.89 2.08
C ASN A 97 -16.35 -14.07 3.39
N ARG A 98 -16.91 -12.99 3.93
CA ARG A 98 -17.76 -13.05 5.13
C ARG A 98 -19.08 -13.75 4.83
N GLY A 99 -19.75 -13.38 3.73
CA GLY A 99 -21.00 -14.02 3.31
C GLY A 99 -20.84 -15.53 3.05
N LEU A 100 -19.82 -15.92 2.28
CA LEU A 100 -19.50 -17.32 1.98
C LEU A 100 -19.12 -18.10 3.24
N GLY A 101 -18.25 -17.53 4.08
CA GLY A 101 -17.85 -18.16 5.35
C GLY A 101 -19.05 -18.42 6.26
N THR A 102 -19.98 -17.47 6.37
CA THR A 102 -21.21 -17.63 7.15
C THR A 102 -22.16 -18.66 6.52
N LEU A 103 -22.31 -18.66 5.21
CA LEU A 103 -23.18 -19.62 4.51
C LEU A 103 -22.68 -21.05 4.70
N ILE A 104 -21.40 -21.32 4.43
CA ILE A 104 -20.80 -22.65 4.59
C ILE A 104 -20.87 -23.10 6.07
N ALA A 105 -20.60 -22.19 7.01
CA ALA A 105 -20.71 -22.48 8.43
C ALA A 105 -22.15 -22.82 8.86
N GLY A 106 -23.13 -22.07 8.37
CA GLY A 106 -24.56 -22.31 8.63
C GLY A 106 -25.03 -23.63 8.04
N SER A 107 -24.64 -23.95 6.80
CA SER A 107 -24.96 -25.22 6.16
C SER A 107 -24.36 -26.42 6.90
N LEU A 108 -23.10 -26.32 7.34
CA LEU A 108 -22.44 -27.38 8.11
C LEU A 108 -23.05 -27.54 9.51
N ALA A 109 -23.37 -26.44 10.19
CA ALA A 109 -24.04 -26.48 11.48
C ALA A 109 -25.44 -27.12 11.38
N PHE A 110 -26.20 -26.81 10.32
CA PHE A 110 -27.47 -27.46 10.05
C PHE A 110 -27.31 -28.97 9.83
N PHE A 111 -26.30 -29.38 9.06
CA PHE A 111 -26.02 -30.80 8.83
C PHE A 111 -25.71 -31.56 10.14
N ILE A 112 -24.89 -30.96 11.01
CA ILE A 112 -24.56 -31.56 12.32
C ILE A 112 -25.81 -31.67 13.20
N GLU A 113 -26.64 -30.62 13.26
CA GLU A 113 -27.87 -30.67 14.05
C GLU A 113 -28.84 -31.72 13.51
N PHE A 114 -28.99 -31.81 12.19
CA PHE A 114 -29.83 -32.81 11.54
C PHE A 114 -29.44 -34.23 11.96
N VAL A 115 -28.13 -34.54 11.97
CA VAL A 115 -27.62 -35.84 12.44
C VAL A 115 -27.81 -36.03 13.96
N ALA A 116 -27.62 -34.97 14.74
CA ALA A 116 -27.70 -35.05 16.20
C ALA A 116 -29.14 -35.21 16.74
N ASN A 117 -30.15 -34.75 15.97
CA ASN A 117 -31.53 -34.69 16.42
C ASN A 117 -32.15 -36.08 16.66
N ASP A 118 -31.73 -37.10 15.90
CA ASP A 118 -32.26 -38.46 16.01
C ASP A 118 -31.65 -39.28 17.16
N SER A 119 -30.66 -38.73 17.87
CA SER A 119 -29.76 -39.53 18.72
C SER A 119 -29.97 -39.36 20.24
N GLY A 120 -30.98 -38.61 20.68
CA GLY A 120 -31.27 -38.37 22.09
C GLY A 120 -30.36 -37.32 22.77
N LYS A 121 -30.77 -36.79 23.92
CA LYS A 121 -30.18 -35.55 24.52
C LYS A 121 -28.71 -35.67 24.93
N ILE A 122 -28.29 -36.82 25.47
CA ILE A 122 -26.91 -37.02 25.94
C ILE A 122 -25.96 -37.16 24.75
N PHE A 123 -26.34 -37.98 23.76
CA PHE A 123 -25.56 -38.14 22.53
C PHE A 123 -25.48 -36.84 21.75
N ARG A 124 -26.59 -36.07 21.65
CA ARG A 124 -26.62 -34.75 21.01
C ARG A 124 -25.53 -33.83 21.59
N ALA A 125 -25.42 -33.74 22.92
CA ALA A 125 -24.42 -32.89 23.56
C ALA A 125 -22.98 -33.37 23.28
N ILE A 126 -22.71 -34.68 23.36
CA ILE A 126 -21.38 -35.26 23.11
C ILE A 126 -20.99 -35.06 21.64
N PHE A 127 -21.90 -35.34 20.72
CA PHE A 127 -21.67 -35.23 19.27
C PHE A 127 -21.40 -33.78 18.85
N ILE A 128 -22.21 -32.83 19.33
CA ILE A 128 -22.01 -31.40 19.07
C ILE A 128 -20.65 -30.94 19.63
N GLY A 129 -20.30 -31.34 20.86
CA GLY A 129 -19.01 -31.02 21.46
C GLY A 129 -17.82 -31.59 20.68
N ALA A 130 -17.91 -32.85 20.24
CA ALA A 130 -16.90 -33.49 19.42
C ALA A 130 -16.74 -32.80 18.06
N ALA A 131 -17.84 -32.43 17.41
CA ALA A 131 -17.80 -31.74 16.13
C ALA A 131 -17.18 -30.34 16.24
N VAL A 132 -17.53 -29.59 17.28
CA VAL A 132 -16.90 -28.29 17.62
C VAL A 132 -15.39 -28.45 17.82
N PHE A 133 -14.97 -29.46 18.58
CA PHE A 133 -13.55 -29.74 18.82
C PHE A 133 -12.80 -30.10 17.54
N ILE A 134 -13.30 -31.07 16.77
CA ILE A 134 -12.64 -31.58 15.56
C ILE A 134 -12.57 -30.49 14.48
N ILE A 135 -13.68 -29.84 14.18
CA ILE A 135 -13.73 -28.77 13.15
C ILE A 135 -12.91 -27.58 13.62
N GLY A 136 -12.98 -27.21 14.91
CA GLY A 136 -12.19 -26.13 15.47
C GLY A 136 -10.67 -26.37 15.36
N ALA A 137 -10.22 -27.58 15.72
CA ALA A 137 -8.82 -27.98 15.59
C ALA A 137 -8.37 -28.01 14.12
N LEU A 138 -9.18 -28.60 13.24
CA LEU A 138 -8.88 -28.71 11.81
C LEU A 138 -8.72 -27.32 11.16
N ILE A 139 -9.70 -26.44 11.34
CA ILE A 139 -9.69 -25.09 10.76
C ILE A 139 -8.52 -24.28 11.32
N THR A 140 -8.24 -24.38 12.62
CA THR A 140 -7.11 -23.69 13.24
C THR A 140 -5.78 -24.21 12.69
N TYR A 141 -5.64 -25.52 12.48
CA TYR A 141 -4.46 -26.10 11.86
C TYR A 141 -4.27 -25.61 10.41
N LEU A 142 -5.34 -25.61 9.61
CA LEU A 142 -5.30 -25.12 8.23
C LEU A 142 -4.87 -23.65 8.12
N ARG A 143 -5.17 -22.82 9.13
CA ARG A 143 -4.74 -21.41 9.18
C ARG A 143 -3.23 -21.22 9.37
N PHE A 144 -2.50 -22.24 9.83
CA PHE A 144 -1.04 -22.17 9.90
C PHE A 144 -0.35 -22.45 8.55
N VAL A 145 -1.07 -23.03 7.58
CA VAL A 145 -0.54 -23.28 6.24
C VAL A 145 -0.36 -21.94 5.51
N PRO A 146 0.86 -21.55 5.09
CA PRO A 146 1.13 -20.21 4.55
C PRO A 146 0.27 -19.85 3.34
N TYR A 147 0.01 -20.82 2.45
CA TYR A 147 -0.85 -20.64 1.29
C TYR A 147 -2.31 -20.32 1.66
N ILE A 148 -2.87 -21.05 2.63
CA ILE A 148 -4.24 -20.82 3.11
C ILE A 148 -4.30 -19.50 3.88
N LYS A 149 -3.30 -19.24 4.74
CA LYS A 149 -3.23 -18.02 5.53
C LYS A 149 -3.22 -16.77 4.65
N LYS A 150 -2.44 -16.78 3.57
CA LYS A 150 -2.34 -15.64 2.66
C LYS A 150 -3.67 -15.34 1.94
N ASN A 151 -4.37 -16.38 1.49
CA ASN A 151 -5.51 -16.22 0.57
C ASN A 151 -6.88 -16.26 1.27
N TYR A 152 -7.00 -16.98 2.39
CA TYR A 152 -8.29 -17.35 3.00
C TYR A 152 -8.37 -17.14 4.53
N ASP A 153 -7.36 -16.59 5.21
CA ASP A 153 -7.36 -16.51 6.69
C ASP A 153 -8.60 -15.81 7.26
N TYR A 154 -9.01 -14.70 6.64
CA TYR A 154 -10.23 -13.98 7.04
C TYR A 154 -11.48 -14.85 6.90
N GLY A 155 -11.65 -15.54 5.77
CA GLY A 155 -12.80 -16.42 5.53
C GLY A 155 -12.83 -17.59 6.50
N MET A 156 -11.67 -18.20 6.80
CA MET A 156 -11.53 -19.29 7.77
C MET A 156 -11.87 -18.84 9.20
N LEU A 157 -11.46 -17.62 9.58
CA LEU A 157 -11.79 -17.04 10.88
C LEU A 157 -13.31 -16.79 11.01
N ILE A 158 -13.94 -16.21 9.99
CA ILE A 158 -15.39 -15.99 9.98
C ILE A 158 -16.15 -17.31 10.00
N PHE A 159 -15.72 -18.29 9.21
CA PHE A 159 -16.29 -19.63 9.20
C PHE A 159 -16.24 -20.24 10.60
N LEU A 160 -15.05 -20.27 11.22
CA LEU A 160 -14.85 -20.84 12.56
C LEU A 160 -15.73 -20.16 13.61
N LEU A 161 -15.76 -18.82 13.62
CA LEU A 161 -16.55 -18.05 14.56
C LEU A 161 -18.05 -18.32 14.37
N THR A 162 -18.53 -18.31 13.13
CA THR A 162 -19.94 -18.50 12.79
C THR A 162 -20.37 -19.92 13.12
N PHE A 163 -19.57 -20.91 12.73
CA PHE A 163 -19.83 -22.32 12.96
C PHE A 163 -19.99 -22.61 14.45
N ASN A 164 -19.00 -22.24 15.26
CA ASN A 164 -19.05 -22.47 16.70
C ASN A 164 -20.25 -21.79 17.34
N LEU A 165 -20.55 -20.56 16.90
CA LEU A 165 -21.63 -19.81 17.50
C LEU A 165 -23.03 -20.33 17.13
N ILE A 166 -23.24 -20.74 15.88
CA ILE A 166 -24.52 -21.35 15.45
C ILE A 166 -24.68 -22.72 16.11
N THR A 167 -23.66 -23.57 16.07
CA THR A 167 -23.69 -24.93 16.63
C THR A 167 -23.89 -24.93 18.15
N VAL A 168 -23.26 -24.03 18.91
CA VAL A 168 -23.47 -23.91 20.36
C VAL A 168 -24.83 -23.28 20.68
N SER A 169 -25.27 -22.28 19.90
CA SER A 169 -26.59 -21.67 20.09
C SER A 169 -27.74 -22.63 19.76
N SER A 170 -27.54 -23.54 18.80
CA SER A 170 -28.47 -24.58 18.39
C SER A 170 -28.88 -25.49 19.57
N TYR A 171 -27.94 -25.83 20.44
CA TYR A 171 -28.21 -26.66 21.61
C TYR A 171 -29.26 -26.05 22.55
N ARG A 172 -29.41 -24.72 22.57
CA ARG A 172 -30.36 -23.99 23.42
C ARG A 172 -31.68 -23.67 22.71
N VAL A 173 -31.68 -23.61 21.38
CA VAL A 173 -32.82 -23.16 20.58
C VAL A 173 -32.94 -24.07 19.36
N ASP A 174 -34.02 -24.85 19.28
CA ASP A 174 -34.16 -25.94 18.30
C ASP A 174 -34.33 -25.48 16.83
N THR A 175 -34.32 -24.17 16.53
CA THR A 175 -34.56 -23.64 15.17
C THR A 175 -33.29 -23.07 14.51
N VAL A 176 -32.34 -23.94 14.18
CA VAL A 176 -31.05 -23.57 13.53
C VAL A 176 -31.25 -22.79 12.23
N ILE A 177 -32.21 -23.22 11.40
CA ILE A 177 -32.51 -22.58 10.12
C ILE A 177 -32.88 -21.11 10.30
N LYS A 178 -33.72 -20.80 11.30
CA LYS A 178 -34.15 -19.44 11.59
C LYS A 178 -32.96 -18.57 12.03
N ILE A 179 -32.13 -19.10 12.93
CA ILE A 179 -30.92 -18.41 13.43
C ILE A 179 -29.93 -18.14 12.28
N ALA A 180 -29.72 -19.13 11.40
CA ALA A 180 -28.82 -19.00 10.26
C ALA A 180 -29.33 -17.98 9.23
N HIS A 181 -30.63 -18.00 8.92
CA HIS A 181 -31.25 -17.02 8.02
C HIS A 181 -31.15 -15.60 8.55
N GLU A 182 -31.51 -15.36 9.82
CA GLU A 182 -31.42 -14.02 10.42
C GLU A 182 -29.98 -13.48 10.37
N ARG A 183 -28.98 -14.32 10.61
CA ARG A 183 -27.56 -13.94 10.49
C ARG A 183 -27.14 -13.64 9.06
N PHE A 184 -27.55 -14.47 8.11
CA PHE A 184 -27.23 -14.25 6.71
C PHE A 184 -27.83 -12.94 6.21
N TYR A 185 -29.11 -12.66 6.50
CA TYR A 185 -29.77 -11.41 6.12
C TYR A 185 -29.14 -10.18 6.77
N THR A 186 -28.82 -10.23 8.06
CA THR A 186 -28.18 -9.08 8.75
C THR A 186 -26.76 -8.81 8.24
N ILE A 187 -25.98 -9.85 7.92
CA ILE A 187 -24.67 -9.72 7.28
C ILE A 187 -24.84 -9.17 5.86
N ALA A 188 -25.79 -9.69 5.07
CA ALA A 188 -26.05 -9.21 3.72
C ALA A 188 -26.44 -7.72 3.70
N MET A 189 -27.27 -7.27 4.63
CA MET A 189 -27.59 -5.84 4.80
C MET A 189 -26.35 -5.01 5.14
N GLY A 190 -25.53 -5.47 6.10
CA GLY A 190 -24.28 -4.80 6.48
C GLY A 190 -23.30 -4.68 5.31
N VAL A 191 -23.07 -5.79 4.58
CA VAL A 191 -22.24 -5.81 3.37
C VAL A 191 -22.82 -4.89 2.29
N GLY A 192 -24.14 -4.89 2.07
CA GLY A 192 -24.81 -4.03 1.10
C GLY A 192 -24.58 -2.54 1.39
N ILE A 193 -24.69 -2.13 2.66
CA ILE A 193 -24.42 -0.76 3.09
C ILE A 193 -22.95 -0.40 2.87
N CYS A 194 -22.02 -1.30 3.24
CA CYS A 194 -20.60 -1.10 2.99
C CYS A 194 -20.29 -0.94 1.51
N LEU A 195 -20.85 -1.78 0.64
CA LEU A 195 -20.65 -1.70 -0.81
C LEU A 195 -21.23 -0.42 -1.39
N CYS A 196 -22.43 -0.01 -0.96
CA CYS A 196 -23.04 1.25 -1.36
C CYS A 196 -22.12 2.44 -1.03
N MET A 197 -21.59 2.48 0.20
CA MET A 197 -20.68 3.53 0.65
C MET A 197 -19.32 3.49 -0.06
N SER A 198 -18.78 2.30 -0.32
CA SER A 198 -17.47 2.16 -0.96
C SER A 198 -17.51 2.41 -2.47
N LEU A 199 -18.61 2.09 -3.15
CA LEU A 199 -18.74 2.22 -4.61
C LEU A 199 -19.34 3.57 -5.06
N LEU A 200 -20.32 4.11 -4.34
CA LEU A 200 -21.03 5.33 -4.76
C LEU A 200 -20.44 6.61 -4.17
N PHE A 201 -19.99 6.58 -2.92
CA PHE A 201 -19.52 7.77 -2.21
C PHE A 201 -17.98 7.81 -2.23
N PHE A 202 -17.38 8.60 -3.13
CA PHE A 202 -15.93 8.76 -3.30
C PHE A 202 -15.16 7.42 -3.42
N PRO A 203 -15.37 6.63 -4.48
CA PRO A 203 -14.70 5.35 -4.64
C PRO A 203 -13.17 5.52 -4.66
N ILE A 204 -12.48 4.63 -3.92
CA ILE A 204 -11.02 4.53 -3.91
C ILE A 204 -10.68 3.17 -4.52
N TRP A 205 -9.86 3.19 -5.56
CA TRP A 205 -9.54 2.03 -6.40
C TRP A 205 -8.10 1.57 -6.13
N SER A 206 -7.95 0.32 -5.72
CA SER A 206 -6.66 -0.33 -5.49
C SER A 206 -5.84 -0.47 -6.77
N GLY A 207 -6.48 -0.61 -7.95
CA GLY A 207 -5.76 -0.65 -9.22
C GLY A 207 -5.03 0.67 -9.53
N GLU A 208 -5.68 1.79 -9.27
CA GLU A 208 -5.12 3.14 -9.42
C GLU A 208 -3.98 3.37 -8.41
N ASP A 209 -4.17 2.96 -7.16
CA ASP A 209 -3.13 3.05 -6.13
C ASP A 209 -1.91 2.17 -6.49
N LEU A 210 -2.12 0.98 -7.07
CA LEU A 210 -1.02 0.13 -7.53
C LEU A 210 -0.23 0.76 -8.68
N HIS A 211 -0.92 1.43 -9.61
CA HIS A 211 -0.27 2.16 -10.69
C HIS A 211 0.57 3.32 -10.16
N LYS A 212 -0.03 4.19 -9.35
CA LYS A 212 0.66 5.35 -8.74
C LYS A 212 1.85 4.95 -7.89
N THR A 213 1.71 3.91 -7.08
CA THR A 213 2.82 3.41 -6.25
C THR A 213 3.93 2.81 -7.10
N THR A 214 3.61 2.11 -8.19
CA THR A 214 4.61 1.62 -9.15
C THR A 214 5.41 2.76 -9.79
N VAL A 215 4.74 3.82 -10.23
CA VAL A 215 5.40 5.03 -10.77
C VAL A 215 6.27 5.70 -9.71
N ALA A 216 5.75 5.90 -8.50
CA ALA A 216 6.51 6.50 -7.40
C ALA A 216 7.77 5.68 -7.03
N LYS A 217 7.69 4.34 -7.10
CA LYS A 217 8.83 3.43 -6.87
C LYS A 217 9.91 3.56 -7.95
N LEU A 218 9.51 3.63 -9.23
CA LEU A 218 10.43 3.91 -10.34
C LEU A 218 11.15 5.26 -10.15
N GLN A 219 10.39 6.29 -9.82
CA GLN A 219 10.94 7.62 -9.54
C GLN A 219 11.86 7.62 -8.32
N GLY A 220 11.46 6.94 -7.24
CA GLY A 220 12.26 6.79 -6.02
C GLY A 220 13.61 6.15 -6.30
N LEU A 221 13.65 5.06 -7.08
CA LEU A 221 14.90 4.43 -7.50
C LEU A 221 15.75 5.34 -8.38
N SER A 222 15.14 6.08 -9.32
CA SER A 222 15.86 7.05 -10.15
C SER A 222 16.52 8.13 -9.30
N CYS A 223 15.79 8.71 -8.36
CA CYS A 223 16.33 9.71 -7.43
C CYS A 223 17.44 9.14 -6.54
N SER A 224 17.29 7.91 -6.02
CA SER A 224 18.35 7.24 -5.25
C SER A 224 19.61 7.03 -6.08
N ILE A 225 19.48 6.60 -7.35
CA ILE A 225 20.63 6.41 -8.25
C ILE A 225 21.32 7.74 -8.54
N GLU A 226 20.54 8.78 -8.88
CA GLU A 226 21.06 10.11 -9.14
C GLU A 226 21.81 10.66 -7.91
N ALA A 227 21.22 10.54 -6.71
CA ALA A 227 21.84 10.94 -5.47
C ALA A 227 23.13 10.15 -5.19
N CYS A 228 23.13 8.82 -5.38
CA CYS A 228 24.34 8.00 -5.22
C CYS A 228 25.47 8.41 -6.17
N VAL A 229 25.14 8.68 -7.45
CA VAL A 229 26.11 9.10 -8.45
C VAL A 229 26.64 10.50 -8.13
N ASN A 230 25.77 11.43 -7.75
CA ASN A 230 26.15 12.78 -7.38
C ASN A 230 27.05 12.76 -6.14
N GLU A 231 26.70 12.02 -5.10
CA GLU A 231 27.52 11.88 -3.89
C GLU A 231 28.90 11.27 -4.19
N TYR A 232 28.99 10.29 -5.09
CA TYR A 232 30.28 9.72 -5.50
C TYR A 232 31.20 10.71 -6.22
N PHE A 233 30.62 11.66 -6.98
CA PHE A 233 31.37 12.59 -7.84
C PHE A 233 31.42 14.03 -7.31
N GLU A 234 30.68 14.38 -6.27
CA GLU A 234 30.69 15.70 -5.62
C GLU A 234 31.84 15.83 -4.62
N GLU A 235 32.42 17.03 -4.57
CA GLU A 235 33.66 17.33 -3.83
C GLU A 235 33.43 18.19 -2.58
N GLU A 236 32.22 18.71 -2.38
CA GLU A 236 31.94 19.64 -1.29
C GLU A 236 31.69 18.86 0.01
N GLU A 237 32.34 19.28 1.09
CA GLU A 237 31.87 18.97 2.44
C GLU A 237 30.46 19.52 2.54
N LYS A 238 29.48 18.63 2.36
CA LYS A 238 28.09 18.96 2.63
C LYS A 238 27.99 19.27 4.12
N ASP A 239 27.38 20.40 4.46
CA ASP A 239 26.97 20.64 5.84
C ASP A 239 26.12 19.44 6.30
N ALA A 240 26.20 19.10 7.59
CA ALA A 240 25.58 17.88 8.14
C ALA A 240 24.09 17.72 7.76
N GLU A 241 23.34 18.83 7.68
CA GLU A 241 21.93 18.80 7.25
C GLU A 241 21.75 18.37 5.78
N THR A 242 22.67 18.72 4.88
CA THR A 242 22.57 18.39 3.46
C THR A 242 23.03 16.96 3.17
N SER A 243 23.99 16.44 3.94
CA SER A 243 24.35 15.02 3.90
C SER A 243 23.22 14.13 4.42
N ASP A 244 22.60 14.52 5.54
CA ASP A 244 21.48 13.78 6.15
C ASP A 244 20.29 13.71 5.17
N LEU A 245 19.96 14.83 4.50
CA LEU A 245 18.90 14.86 3.49
C LEU A 245 19.19 13.98 2.26
N SER A 246 20.43 13.93 1.78
CA SER A 246 20.80 13.03 0.68
C SER A 246 20.76 11.57 1.10
N GLU A 247 21.21 11.27 2.31
CA GLU A 247 21.18 9.91 2.87
C GLU A 247 19.73 9.42 3.05
N ASP A 248 18.86 10.27 3.58
CA ASP A 248 17.43 10.00 3.71
C ASP A 248 16.80 9.79 2.33
N THR A 249 17.16 10.61 1.34
CA THR A 249 16.63 10.47 -0.03
C THR A 249 17.05 9.14 -0.65
N ILE A 250 18.33 8.77 -0.53
CA ILE A 250 18.87 7.51 -1.07
C ILE A 250 18.19 6.33 -0.39
N TYR A 251 18.19 6.29 0.96
CA TYR A 251 17.63 5.22 1.76
C TYR A 251 16.12 5.04 1.53
N ASN A 252 15.36 6.12 1.59
CA ASN A 252 13.90 6.06 1.43
C ASN A 252 13.49 5.61 0.02
N GLY A 253 14.23 6.03 -1.02
CA GLY A 253 13.89 5.70 -2.40
C GLY A 253 13.96 4.21 -2.71
N TYR A 254 15.02 3.49 -2.33
CA TYR A 254 15.07 2.04 -2.54
C TYR A 254 14.30 1.26 -1.47
N LYS A 255 14.21 1.75 -0.22
CA LYS A 255 13.48 1.04 0.86
C LYS A 255 12.01 0.85 0.52
N ALA A 256 11.38 1.90 -0.01
CA ALA A 256 9.98 1.84 -0.44
C ALA A 256 9.72 0.73 -1.48
N VAL A 257 10.72 0.39 -2.30
CA VAL A 257 10.65 -0.71 -3.26
C VAL A 257 10.85 -2.06 -2.59
N LEU A 258 11.86 -2.19 -1.73
CA LEU A 258 12.19 -3.46 -1.07
C LEU A 258 11.06 -3.96 -0.16
N ASP A 259 10.40 -3.03 0.54
CA ASP A 259 9.28 -3.34 1.45
C ASP A 259 7.94 -3.51 0.71
N SER A 260 7.88 -3.29 -0.61
CA SER A 260 6.62 -3.23 -1.36
C SER A 260 5.96 -4.57 -1.67
N LYS A 261 6.60 -5.71 -1.40
CA LYS A 261 6.13 -7.00 -1.92
C LYS A 261 4.71 -7.35 -1.47
N SER A 262 4.44 -7.27 -0.17
CA SER A 262 3.14 -7.61 0.40
C SER A 262 2.05 -6.61 0.00
N THR A 263 2.40 -5.32 -0.08
CA THR A 263 1.48 -4.25 -0.45
C THR A 263 1.09 -4.34 -1.92
N ASP A 264 2.04 -4.60 -2.83
CA ASP A 264 1.78 -4.78 -4.26
C ASP A 264 0.88 -5.99 -4.54
N GLU A 265 1.17 -7.12 -3.89
CA GLU A 265 0.37 -8.34 -4.01
C GLU A 265 -1.07 -8.13 -3.47
N ALA A 266 -1.23 -7.42 -2.35
CA ALA A 266 -2.53 -7.10 -1.78
C ALA A 266 -3.33 -6.15 -2.68
N LEU A 267 -2.71 -5.07 -3.16
CA LEU A 267 -3.34 -4.12 -4.08
C LEU A 267 -3.75 -4.80 -5.39
N ALA A 268 -2.91 -5.65 -5.96
CA ALA A 268 -3.24 -6.42 -7.16
C ALA A 268 -4.40 -7.40 -6.92
N MET A 269 -4.43 -8.06 -5.76
CA MET A 269 -5.54 -8.91 -5.36
C MET A 269 -6.84 -8.10 -5.25
N TYR A 270 -6.84 -6.98 -4.52
CA TYR A 270 -8.03 -6.15 -4.36
C TYR A 270 -8.50 -5.53 -5.66
N ALA A 271 -7.59 -5.06 -6.52
CA ALA A 271 -7.92 -4.54 -7.84
C ALA A 271 -8.64 -5.58 -8.72
N SER A 272 -8.36 -6.87 -8.54
CA SER A 272 -9.06 -7.94 -9.28
C SER A 272 -10.53 -8.13 -8.89
N TRP A 273 -10.93 -7.64 -7.70
CA TRP A 273 -12.32 -7.66 -7.22
C TRP A 273 -13.10 -6.39 -7.58
N GLU A 274 -12.44 -5.38 -8.14
CA GLU A 274 -13.05 -4.10 -8.43
C GLU A 274 -14.02 -4.19 -9.62
N PRO A 275 -15.20 -3.54 -9.54
CA PRO A 275 -16.09 -3.47 -10.69
C PRO A 275 -15.39 -2.74 -11.83
N ARG A 276 -15.49 -3.35 -13.02
CA ARG A 276 -14.72 -2.91 -14.19
C ARG A 276 -15.20 -1.56 -14.68
N HIS A 277 -14.26 -0.62 -14.84
CA HIS A 277 -14.56 0.73 -15.29
C HIS A 277 -14.39 0.91 -16.81
N THR A 278 -13.59 0.05 -17.46
CA THR A 278 -13.31 0.16 -18.89
C THR A 278 -14.47 -0.38 -19.74
N ARG A 279 -14.78 0.33 -20.83
CA ARG A 279 -15.84 -0.02 -21.80
C ARG A 279 -15.64 -1.41 -22.42
N HIS A 280 -14.39 -1.84 -22.56
CA HIS A 280 -14.00 -3.16 -23.09
C HIS A 280 -13.97 -4.26 -22.02
N CYS A 281 -14.25 -3.93 -20.75
CA CYS A 281 -14.24 -4.89 -19.64
C CYS A 281 -12.92 -5.69 -19.52
N ASP A 282 -11.82 -5.13 -19.98
CA ASP A 282 -10.50 -5.77 -19.89
C ASP A 282 -10.12 -5.99 -18.43
N ARG A 283 -9.48 -7.13 -18.18
CA ARG A 283 -9.07 -7.50 -16.83
C ARG A 283 -7.89 -6.63 -16.42
N PHE A 284 -8.00 -5.98 -15.26
CA PHE A 284 -6.88 -5.23 -14.69
C PHE A 284 -5.63 -6.13 -14.61
N PRO A 285 -4.49 -5.73 -15.21
CA PRO A 285 -3.31 -6.58 -15.35
C PRO A 285 -2.46 -6.64 -14.07
N GLY A 286 -3.11 -6.89 -12.92
CA GLY A 286 -2.45 -6.89 -11.61
C GLY A 286 -1.27 -7.87 -11.49
N LYS A 287 -1.30 -9.00 -12.22
CA LYS A 287 -0.17 -9.93 -12.27
C LYS A 287 1.09 -9.30 -12.89
N HIS A 288 0.94 -8.51 -13.94
CA HIS A 288 2.06 -7.83 -14.60
C HIS A 288 2.61 -6.70 -13.73
N TYR A 289 1.76 -5.96 -13.01
CA TYR A 289 2.23 -5.01 -12.00
C TYR A 289 3.07 -5.67 -10.90
N VAL A 290 2.66 -6.84 -10.39
CA VAL A 290 3.45 -7.59 -9.39
C VAL A 290 4.77 -8.09 -9.98
N LYS A 291 4.79 -8.49 -11.26
CA LYS A 291 6.00 -8.88 -12.02
C LYS A 291 6.98 -7.71 -12.14
N VAL A 292 6.51 -6.54 -12.59
CA VAL A 292 7.28 -5.28 -12.61
C VAL A 292 7.82 -4.96 -11.22
N GLY A 293 7.00 -5.06 -10.17
CA GLY A 293 7.45 -4.90 -8.79
C GLY A 293 8.56 -5.87 -8.37
N SER A 294 8.55 -7.10 -8.89
CA SER A 294 9.60 -8.09 -8.64
C SER A 294 10.93 -7.69 -9.27
N VAL A 295 10.92 -7.25 -10.52
CA VAL A 295 12.14 -6.81 -11.23
C VAL A 295 12.66 -5.49 -10.64
N LEU A 296 11.76 -4.58 -10.24
CA LEU A 296 12.13 -3.36 -9.50
C LEU A 296 12.84 -3.65 -8.18
N ARG A 297 12.42 -4.67 -7.43
CA ARG A 297 13.12 -5.09 -6.22
C ARG A 297 14.50 -5.67 -6.52
N GLN A 298 14.62 -6.48 -7.57
CA GLN A 298 15.92 -7.00 -8.02
C GLN A 298 16.89 -5.90 -8.45
N PHE A 299 16.37 -4.86 -9.10
CA PHE A 299 17.11 -3.66 -9.45
C PHE A 299 17.48 -2.84 -8.20
N GLY A 300 16.53 -2.71 -7.26
CA GLY A 300 16.74 -2.04 -5.97
C GLY A 300 17.87 -2.65 -5.14
N TYR A 301 18.07 -3.97 -5.17
CA TYR A 301 19.24 -4.59 -4.51
C TYR A 301 20.58 -4.08 -5.07
N THR A 302 20.67 -3.78 -6.36
CA THR A 302 21.87 -3.20 -6.95
C THR A 302 22.06 -1.75 -6.50
N VAL A 303 20.98 -0.99 -6.33
CA VAL A 303 21.04 0.37 -5.74
C VAL A 303 21.50 0.32 -4.28
N VAL A 304 21.06 -0.67 -3.49
CA VAL A 304 21.56 -0.88 -2.12
C VAL A 304 23.06 -1.17 -2.13
N ALA A 305 23.54 -2.02 -3.03
CA ALA A 305 24.96 -2.30 -3.16
C ALA A 305 25.75 -1.03 -3.53
N LEU A 306 25.21 -0.21 -4.45
CA LEU A 306 25.80 1.06 -4.85
C LEU A 306 25.88 2.05 -3.69
N HIS A 307 24.81 2.17 -2.90
CA HIS A 307 24.79 2.98 -1.68
C HIS A 307 25.78 2.43 -0.64
N GLY A 308 25.91 1.11 -0.53
CA GLY A 308 26.91 0.47 0.31
C GLY A 308 28.34 0.88 -0.05
N CYS A 309 28.67 0.99 -1.34
CA CYS A 309 29.97 1.47 -1.82
C CYS A 309 30.28 2.93 -1.45
N LEU A 310 29.27 3.77 -1.22
CA LEU A 310 29.48 5.15 -0.76
C LEU A 310 29.93 5.19 0.71
N LYS A 311 29.37 4.29 1.52
CA LYS A 311 29.59 4.20 2.97
C LYS A 311 30.85 3.43 3.38
N THR A 312 31.57 2.81 2.44
CA THR A 312 32.75 2.03 2.80
C THR A 312 33.87 2.92 3.32
N GLU A 313 34.46 2.57 4.47
CA GLU A 313 35.61 3.27 5.08
C GLU A 313 36.87 3.27 4.18
N ILE A 314 36.95 2.35 3.22
CA ILE A 314 38.00 2.27 2.20
C ILE A 314 37.58 3.12 1.00
N GLN A 315 37.47 4.44 1.18
CA GLN A 315 37.09 5.35 0.09
C GLN A 315 38.24 5.56 -0.91
N THR A 316 37.89 5.69 -2.19
CA THR A 316 38.82 6.07 -3.26
C THR A 316 39.44 7.44 -2.95
N PRO A 317 40.75 7.65 -3.11
CA PRO A 317 41.37 8.95 -2.87
C PRO A 317 40.70 10.04 -3.72
N ARG A 318 40.36 11.18 -3.09
CA ARG A 318 39.65 12.32 -3.71
C ARG A 318 40.38 12.89 -4.95
N SER A 319 41.69 12.66 -5.08
CA SER A 319 42.51 13.04 -6.24
C SER A 319 42.20 12.23 -7.50
N LEU A 320 41.90 10.93 -7.35
CA LEU A 320 41.57 10.04 -8.47
C LEU A 320 40.16 10.35 -9.01
N GLN A 321 39.20 10.54 -8.10
CA GLN A 321 37.84 10.96 -8.44
C GLN A 321 37.85 12.26 -9.27
N ARG A 322 38.69 13.23 -8.91
CA ARG A 322 38.89 14.48 -9.66
C ARG A 322 39.35 14.26 -11.10
N SER A 323 40.36 13.40 -11.31
CA SER A 323 40.91 13.13 -12.65
C SER A 323 39.88 12.43 -13.56
N LEU A 324 39.17 11.46 -13.00
CA LEU A 324 38.13 10.70 -13.70
C LEU A 324 36.90 11.54 -14.00
N ARG A 325 36.44 12.39 -13.07
CA ARG A 325 35.34 13.35 -13.29
C ARG A 325 35.65 14.32 -14.43
N LYS A 326 36.87 14.87 -14.46
CA LYS A 326 37.32 15.74 -15.57
C LYS A 326 37.31 15.01 -16.90
N THR A 327 37.59 13.71 -16.90
CA THR A 327 37.60 12.87 -18.11
C THR A 327 36.17 12.51 -18.54
N SER A 328 35.30 12.13 -17.60
CA SER A 328 33.88 11.82 -17.85
C SER A 328 33.10 13.05 -18.33
N ARG A 329 33.26 14.20 -17.67
CA ARG A 329 32.66 15.49 -18.10
C ARG A 329 33.13 15.89 -19.49
N ARG A 330 34.44 15.74 -19.79
CA ARG A 330 34.96 15.99 -21.14
C ARG A 330 34.33 15.05 -22.15
N ASN A 331 34.26 13.75 -21.89
CA ASN A 331 33.63 12.78 -22.79
C ASN A 331 32.12 13.04 -22.99
N LEU A 332 31.39 13.48 -21.96
CA LEU A 332 29.96 13.79 -22.05
C LEU A 332 29.70 15.11 -22.81
N GLN A 333 30.51 16.14 -22.57
CA GLN A 333 30.50 17.41 -23.32
C GLN A 333 30.86 17.17 -24.78
N GLU A 334 31.87 16.34 -25.02
CA GLU A 334 32.35 15.94 -26.33
C GLU A 334 31.26 15.18 -27.09
N ARG A 335 30.59 14.21 -26.46
CA ARG A 335 29.43 13.50 -27.03
C ARG A 335 28.25 14.41 -27.37
N ARG A 336 27.98 15.45 -26.58
CA ARG A 336 26.98 16.48 -26.89
C ARG A 336 27.37 17.35 -28.09
N SER A 337 28.67 17.56 -28.32
CA SER A 337 29.19 18.35 -29.44
C SER A 337 29.51 17.53 -30.71
N THR A 338 29.67 16.21 -30.62
CA THR A 338 30.05 15.33 -31.75
C THR A 338 28.85 14.63 -32.41
N ALA A 339 27.71 15.33 -32.53
CA ALA A 339 26.80 15.06 -33.65
C ALA A 339 27.39 15.56 -34.99
N ALA A 340 28.55 16.23 -34.96
CA ALA A 340 29.32 16.58 -36.14
C ALA A 340 30.79 16.15 -35.99
N SER A 341 31.31 15.54 -37.06
CA SER A 341 32.72 15.18 -37.30
C SER A 341 33.23 13.90 -36.63
N SER A 342 33.15 12.83 -37.42
CA SER A 342 33.90 11.59 -37.27
C SER A 342 35.42 11.81 -37.38
N GLU A 343 36.17 10.84 -36.85
CA GLU A 343 37.57 10.52 -37.18
C GLU A 343 38.66 11.55 -36.83
N ARG A 344 39.12 11.53 -35.56
CA ARG A 344 40.53 11.72 -35.13
C ARG A 344 40.73 11.64 -33.60
N LYS A 345 40.06 10.73 -32.89
CA LYS A 345 40.12 10.62 -31.41
C LYS A 345 40.61 9.28 -30.85
N ILE A 346 41.01 8.34 -31.70
CA ILE A 346 41.31 6.96 -31.27
C ILE A 346 42.69 6.83 -30.59
N LEU A 347 43.67 7.66 -30.94
CA LEU A 347 45.04 7.56 -30.40
C LEU A 347 45.24 8.28 -29.04
N ARG A 348 44.51 9.39 -28.78
CA ARG A 348 44.56 10.08 -27.47
C ARG A 348 43.72 9.38 -26.40
N GLN A 349 42.65 8.69 -26.79
CA GLN A 349 41.78 7.94 -25.89
C GLN A 349 42.41 6.61 -25.40
N GLN A 350 43.30 6.02 -26.21
CA GLN A 350 44.10 4.85 -25.81
C GLN A 350 45.23 5.22 -24.84
N LEU A 351 45.94 6.34 -25.09
CA LEU A 351 47.00 6.81 -24.20
C LEU A 351 46.49 7.28 -22.83
N SER A 352 45.28 7.87 -22.75
CA SER A 352 44.67 8.22 -21.46
C SER A 352 44.17 7.00 -20.68
N LYS A 353 43.72 5.92 -21.36
CA LYS A 353 43.36 4.66 -20.70
C LYS A 353 44.58 3.98 -20.07
N ILE A 354 45.71 4.03 -20.75
CA ILE A 354 46.97 3.43 -20.29
C ILE A 354 47.55 4.21 -19.10
N VAL A 355 47.56 5.54 -19.14
CA VAL A 355 48.12 6.39 -18.06
C VAL A 355 47.29 6.33 -16.76
N VAL A 356 45.97 6.17 -16.84
CA VAL A 356 45.12 6.04 -15.64
C VAL A 356 45.23 4.64 -15.03
N MET A 357 45.45 3.60 -15.84
CA MET A 357 45.67 2.23 -15.33
C MET A 357 47.04 2.04 -14.68
N THR A 358 48.06 2.82 -15.05
CA THR A 358 49.43 2.64 -14.54
C THR A 358 49.76 3.45 -13.28
N SER A 359 48.89 4.36 -12.84
CA SER A 359 49.15 5.25 -11.69
C SER A 359 48.34 4.93 -10.42
N LEU A 360 47.66 3.79 -10.38
CA LEU A 360 46.74 3.41 -9.31
C LEU A 360 47.36 2.31 -8.45
N GLU A 361 47.51 2.55 -7.15
CA GLU A 361 47.78 1.46 -6.21
C GLU A 361 46.56 0.53 -6.18
N PHE A 362 46.78 -0.80 -6.18
CA PHE A 362 45.70 -1.80 -6.24
C PHE A 362 44.62 -1.60 -5.15
N SER A 363 45.01 -1.07 -3.99
CA SER A 363 44.12 -0.71 -2.88
C SER A 363 43.16 0.44 -3.21
N GLU A 364 43.60 1.42 -4.00
CA GLU A 364 42.82 2.61 -4.37
C GLU A 364 41.91 2.36 -5.58
N ALA A 365 42.27 1.42 -6.46
CA ALA A 365 41.49 1.07 -7.64
C ALA A 365 40.27 0.21 -7.33
N LEU A 366 40.30 -0.54 -6.23
CA LEU A 366 39.29 -1.55 -5.88
C LEU A 366 37.89 -0.94 -5.63
N PRO A 367 37.73 0.12 -4.80
CA PRO A 367 36.42 0.70 -4.54
C PRO A 367 35.83 1.39 -5.77
N PHE A 368 36.69 1.99 -6.60
CA PHE A 368 36.29 2.58 -7.88
C PHE A 368 35.83 1.52 -8.88
N ALA A 369 36.59 0.43 -9.03
CA ALA A 369 36.23 -0.68 -9.90
C ALA A 369 34.93 -1.34 -9.44
N ALA A 370 34.71 -1.50 -8.13
CA ALA A 370 33.47 -1.99 -7.56
C ALA A 370 32.28 -1.07 -7.90
N PHE A 371 32.43 0.24 -7.67
CA PHE A 371 31.39 1.22 -8.00
C PHE A 371 31.07 1.23 -9.50
N ALA A 372 32.09 1.26 -10.36
CA ALA A 372 31.92 1.24 -11.82
C ALA A 372 31.29 -0.07 -12.30
N SER A 373 31.67 -1.21 -11.72
CA SER A 373 31.06 -2.52 -12.00
C SER A 373 29.57 -2.53 -11.65
N LEU A 374 29.19 -1.96 -10.51
CA LEU A 374 27.79 -1.83 -10.11
C LEU A 374 26.99 -0.92 -11.05
N LEU A 375 27.57 0.16 -11.56
CA LEU A 375 26.91 0.98 -12.58
C LEU A 375 26.67 0.21 -13.88
N VAL A 376 27.64 -0.60 -14.33
CA VAL A 376 27.48 -1.46 -15.52
C VAL A 376 26.40 -2.52 -15.28
N GLU A 377 26.41 -3.16 -14.11
CA GLU A 377 25.39 -4.12 -13.69
C GLU A 377 23.99 -3.48 -13.63
N MET A 378 23.88 -2.23 -13.17
CA MET A 378 22.60 -1.50 -13.20
C MET A 378 22.11 -1.27 -14.63
N VAL A 379 22.99 -0.86 -15.55
CA VAL A 379 22.60 -0.68 -16.96
C VAL A 379 22.07 -1.99 -17.54
N ALA A 380 22.76 -3.11 -17.28
CA ALA A 380 22.30 -4.43 -17.74
C ALA A 380 20.96 -4.86 -17.14
N ARG A 381 20.68 -4.53 -15.88
CA ARG A 381 19.40 -4.84 -15.22
C ARG A 381 18.27 -3.91 -15.62
N LEU A 382 18.59 -2.69 -16.06
CA LEU A 382 17.60 -1.72 -16.51
C LEU A 382 16.85 -2.24 -17.74
N ASP A 383 17.53 -2.96 -18.64
CA ASP A 383 16.91 -3.57 -19.82
C ASP A 383 15.75 -4.51 -19.43
N ASN A 384 15.94 -5.34 -18.38
CA ASN A 384 14.87 -6.20 -17.87
C ASN A 384 13.71 -5.39 -17.27
N VAL A 385 13.98 -4.26 -16.61
CA VAL A 385 12.91 -3.39 -16.07
C VAL A 385 12.10 -2.78 -17.22
N ILE A 386 12.78 -2.32 -18.27
CA ILE A 386 12.15 -1.73 -19.46
C ILE A 386 11.25 -2.76 -20.14
N GLU A 387 11.75 -3.98 -20.40
CA GLU A 387 10.98 -5.04 -21.06
C GLU A 387 9.67 -5.35 -20.30
N GLU A 388 9.74 -5.49 -18.98
CA GLU A 388 8.55 -5.77 -18.15
C GLU A 388 7.54 -4.61 -18.12
N VAL A 389 8.03 -3.37 -18.17
CA VAL A 389 7.18 -2.17 -18.22
C VAL A 389 6.52 -2.03 -19.60
N GLU A 390 7.22 -2.35 -20.69
CA GLU A 390 6.68 -2.38 -22.05
C GLU A 390 5.63 -3.50 -22.20
N GLU A 391 5.89 -4.69 -21.65
CA GLU A 391 4.92 -5.79 -21.60
C GLU A 391 3.66 -5.37 -20.84
N LEU A 392 3.83 -4.75 -19.66
CA LEU A 392 2.71 -4.22 -18.89
C LEU A 392 1.92 -3.16 -19.67
N GLY A 393 2.61 -2.22 -20.33
CA GLY A 393 1.97 -1.15 -21.10
C GLY A 393 1.15 -1.68 -22.27
N THR A 394 1.66 -2.70 -22.96
CA THR A 394 0.97 -3.40 -24.04
C THR A 394 -0.30 -4.09 -23.55
N ILE A 395 -0.22 -4.83 -22.44
CA ILE A 395 -1.37 -5.58 -21.88
C ILE A 395 -2.39 -4.63 -21.25
N ALA A 396 -1.93 -3.54 -20.64
CA ALA A 396 -2.79 -2.52 -20.06
C ALA A 396 -3.42 -1.58 -21.11
N CYS A 397 -3.07 -1.74 -22.39
CA CYS A 397 -3.52 -0.89 -23.50
C CYS A 397 -3.25 0.60 -23.22
N PHE A 398 -2.07 0.92 -22.70
CA PHE A 398 -1.64 2.31 -22.56
C PHE A 398 -1.58 2.97 -23.95
N LYS A 399 -1.92 4.26 -24.01
CA LYS A 399 -2.06 5.00 -25.27
C LYS A 399 -0.79 4.92 -26.13
N GLU A 400 0.37 4.86 -25.47
CA GLU A 400 1.69 4.76 -26.08
C GLU A 400 1.97 3.41 -26.76
N TYR A 401 1.26 2.36 -26.35
CA TYR A 401 1.42 0.99 -26.83
C TYR A 401 0.19 0.50 -27.62
N ASP A 402 -0.81 1.37 -27.83
CA ASP A 402 -1.96 1.06 -28.68
C ASP A 402 -1.51 1.09 -30.15
N SER A 403 -1.67 -0.05 -30.82
CA SER A 403 -1.33 -0.22 -32.23
C SER A 403 -2.23 0.58 -33.18
N ASN A 404 -3.33 1.16 -32.68
CA ASN A 404 -4.28 1.94 -33.45
C ASN A 404 -4.12 3.47 -33.29
N VAL A 405 -3.14 3.94 -32.49
CA VAL A 405 -2.87 5.37 -32.26
C VAL A 405 -1.57 5.77 -32.97
N ASP A 406 -1.61 6.86 -33.74
CA ASP A 406 -0.42 7.39 -34.42
C ASP A 406 0.61 7.85 -33.37
N ARG A 407 1.86 7.35 -33.47
CA ARG A 407 2.93 7.59 -32.48
C ARG A 407 3.35 9.06 -32.39
N THR A 408 2.92 9.89 -33.35
CA THR A 408 3.17 11.33 -33.41
C THR A 408 2.37 12.15 -32.37
N ASP A 409 1.30 11.58 -31.79
CA ASP A 409 0.42 12.25 -30.81
C ASP A 409 0.79 11.99 -29.33
N VAL A 410 1.87 11.25 -29.08
CA VAL A 410 2.37 10.98 -27.72
C VAL A 410 3.51 11.95 -27.41
N GLU A 411 3.18 13.07 -26.79
CA GLU A 411 4.20 13.97 -26.22
C GLU A 411 4.70 13.37 -24.88
N VAL A 412 5.81 12.61 -24.92
CA VAL A 412 6.50 12.16 -23.70
C VAL A 412 7.15 13.38 -23.04
N ARG A 413 6.41 14.05 -22.16
CA ARG A 413 6.98 15.09 -21.30
C ARG A 413 7.80 14.45 -20.19
N VAL A 414 9.12 14.43 -20.38
CA VAL A 414 10.06 14.26 -19.27
C VAL A 414 10.04 15.57 -18.48
N GLU A 415 9.14 15.68 -17.51
CA GLU A 415 9.23 16.78 -16.54
C GLU A 415 10.52 16.62 -15.73
N LYS A 416 11.34 17.69 -15.68
CA LYS A 416 12.45 17.75 -14.73
C LYS A 416 11.87 17.60 -13.33
N PRO A 417 12.57 16.93 -12.39
CA PRO A 417 12.09 16.77 -11.03
C PRO A 417 11.84 18.16 -10.44
N GLY A 418 10.57 18.54 -10.32
CA GLY A 418 10.18 19.54 -9.35
C GLY A 418 10.54 19.00 -7.98
N ASN A 419 10.90 19.88 -7.04
CA ASN A 419 11.05 19.55 -5.63
C ASN A 419 9.73 18.99 -5.09
N LEU A 420 9.45 17.72 -5.40
CA LEU A 420 8.54 16.89 -4.68
C LEU A 420 9.24 16.66 -3.36
N VAL A 421 8.91 17.54 -2.41
CA VAL A 421 8.96 17.18 -1.00
C VAL A 421 8.16 15.90 -0.92
N VAL A 422 8.88 14.78 -0.92
CA VAL A 422 8.32 13.50 -0.59
C VAL A 422 7.82 13.72 0.84
N GLY A 423 6.52 13.90 0.98
CA GLY A 423 5.86 13.72 2.26
C GLY A 423 5.97 12.24 2.60
N VAL A 424 7.15 11.84 3.08
CA VAL A 424 7.34 10.59 3.80
C VAL A 424 6.83 10.85 5.21
N GLU A 425 5.73 10.15 5.50
CA GLU A 425 5.44 9.42 6.73
C GLU A 425 5.99 9.94 8.08
#